data_AF-A0A2U3LSD1-F1
#
_entry.id   AF-A0A2U3LSD1-F1
#
_cell.length_a   1.000
_cell.length_b   1.000
_cell.length_c   1.000
_cell.angle_alpha   90.00
_cell.angle_beta   90.00
_cell.angle_gamma   90.00
#
_symmetry.space_group_name_H-M   'P 1'
#
loop_
_entity.id
_entity.type
_entity.pdbx_description
1 polymer ?
#
loop_
_entity_poly.entity_id
_entity_poly.type
_entity_poly.pdbx_seq_one_letter_code
_entity_poly.pdbx_strand_id
1 'polypeptide(L)'
;MPRFFFCLISIALLAQDTGDLSQALSPYRQRIDNIDGQIMKLLNERAMVVRDVGIVKKRFGAPASAPGREEEVLRRVSSQARAPLTPADAQTIYKVILAAMASMEQREMHRTPGP
;
A
#
# COMPACT_ATOMS: atom_id res chain seq x y z
N MET A 1 32.80 37.29 -46.87
CA MET A 1 31.98 36.75 -47.98
C MET A 1 32.85 35.74 -48.74
N PRO A 2 32.43 34.51 -49.10
CA PRO A 2 31.26 33.72 -48.68
C PRO A 2 31.55 32.22 -48.34
N ARG A 3 30.64 31.64 -47.53
CA ARG A 3 29.93 30.33 -47.65
C ARG A 3 30.73 29.00 -47.72
N PHE A 4 30.67 28.19 -46.66
CA PHE A 4 29.68 27.10 -46.41
C PHE A 4 29.78 25.92 -47.38
N PHE A 5 30.43 24.83 -46.96
CA PHE A 5 30.01 23.44 -47.27
C PHE A 5 30.56 22.50 -46.18
N PHE A 6 29.95 22.58 -45.02
CA PHE A 6 30.04 21.59 -43.94
C PHE A 6 28.98 20.52 -44.26
N CYS A 7 29.35 19.23 -44.29
CA CYS A 7 28.52 18.08 -43.87
C CYS A 7 29.01 16.78 -44.56
N LEU A 8 30.09 16.19 -44.04
CA LEU A 8 30.48 14.80 -44.30
C LEU A 8 31.05 14.17 -43.02
N ILE A 9 30.22 14.10 -41.99
CA ILE A 9 30.36 13.19 -40.83
C ILE A 9 28.92 12.76 -40.54
N SER A 10 28.36 11.75 -41.22
CA SER A 10 28.49 10.32 -40.91
C SER A 10 28.41 10.01 -39.41
N ILE A 11 27.57 9.03 -39.08
CA ILE A 11 27.31 8.47 -37.73
C ILE A 11 26.11 9.11 -37.03
N ALA A 12 24.91 8.66 -37.46
CA ALA A 12 24.01 7.92 -36.59
C ALA A 12 24.38 7.90 -35.09
N LEU A 13 24.04 8.96 -34.35
CA LEU A 13 24.05 8.92 -32.88
C LEU A 13 22.97 9.83 -32.29
N LEU A 14 21.78 9.78 -32.86
CA LEU A 14 20.57 9.85 -32.06
C LEU A 14 19.91 8.49 -32.19
N ALA A 15 20.59 7.47 -31.66
CA ALA A 15 19.91 6.27 -31.24
C ALA A 15 18.87 6.74 -30.23
N GLN A 16 17.63 6.87 -30.70
CA GLN A 16 16.49 6.85 -29.81
C GLN A 16 16.60 5.52 -29.09
N ASP A 17 17.01 5.58 -27.83
CA ASP A 17 16.87 4.50 -26.86
C ASP A 17 15.36 4.37 -26.54
N THR A 18 14.56 4.12 -27.57
CA THR A 18 13.15 3.75 -27.44
C THR A 18 13.08 2.23 -27.42
N GLY A 19 13.76 1.63 -26.46
CA GLY A 19 13.26 0.37 -25.93
C GLY A 19 11.84 0.65 -25.42
N ASP A 20 10.88 -0.19 -25.79
CA ASP A 20 9.48 -0.03 -25.38
C ASP A 20 9.43 0.15 -23.86
N LEU A 21 9.04 1.37 -23.41
CA LEU A 21 8.94 1.71 -21.99
C LEU A 21 8.07 0.68 -21.26
N SER A 22 7.04 0.15 -21.93
CA SER A 22 6.20 -0.92 -21.37
C SER A 22 7.01 -2.18 -21.10
N GLN A 23 7.85 -2.60 -22.05
CA GLN A 23 8.74 -3.75 -21.91
C GLN A 23 9.77 -3.51 -20.79
N ALA A 24 10.33 -2.31 -20.69
CA ALA A 24 11.28 -1.95 -19.62
C ALA A 24 10.63 -1.94 -18.23
N LEU A 25 9.36 -1.52 -18.12
CA LEU A 25 8.61 -1.47 -16.86
C LEU A 25 8.00 -2.83 -16.44
N SER A 26 7.81 -3.76 -17.39
CA SER A 26 7.19 -5.07 -17.17
C SER A 26 7.72 -5.83 -15.94
N PRO A 27 9.05 -6.04 -15.75
CA PRO A 27 9.55 -6.77 -14.59
C PRO A 27 9.27 -6.07 -13.25
N TYR A 28 9.23 -4.74 -13.24
CA TYR A 28 8.91 -3.97 -12.04
C TYR A 28 7.43 -4.10 -11.68
N ARG A 29 6.54 -4.04 -12.66
CA ARG A 29 5.09 -4.24 -12.46
C ARG A 29 4.79 -5.63 -11.92
N GLN A 30 5.38 -6.67 -12.50
CA GLN A 30 5.24 -8.04 -11.99
C GLN A 30 5.71 -8.18 -10.54
N ARG A 31 6.80 -7.50 -10.18
CA ARG A 31 7.29 -7.49 -8.79
C ARG A 31 6.31 -6.77 -7.86
N ILE A 32 5.75 -5.64 -8.29
CA ILE A 32 4.72 -4.90 -7.53
C ILE A 32 3.49 -5.78 -7.34
N ASP A 33 2.97 -6.42 -8.39
CA ASP A 33 1.79 -7.29 -8.32
C ASP A 33 1.99 -8.44 -7.31
N ASN A 34 3.18 -9.03 -7.28
CA ASN A 34 3.51 -10.07 -6.29
C ASN A 34 3.52 -9.51 -4.85
N ILE A 35 4.12 -8.34 -4.64
CA ILE A 35 4.13 -7.67 -3.32
C ILE A 35 2.70 -7.34 -2.89
N ASP A 36 1.88 -6.82 -3.79
CA ASP A 36 0.48 -6.49 -3.53
C ASP A 36 -0.33 -7.73 -3.16
N GLY A 37 -0.08 -8.86 -3.82
CA GLY A 37 -0.65 -10.15 -3.44
C GLY A 37 -0.30 -10.55 -2.00
N GLN A 38 0.95 -10.33 -1.57
CA GLN A 38 1.39 -10.61 -0.20
C GLN A 38 0.76 -9.65 0.82
N ILE A 39 0.66 -8.36 0.48
CA ILE A 39 -0.01 -7.36 1.31
C ILE A 39 -1.47 -7.74 1.50
N MET A 40 -2.18 -8.11 0.42
CA MET A 40 -3.58 -8.51 0.50
C MET A 40 -3.80 -9.76 1.35
N LYS A 41 -2.89 -10.75 1.28
CA LYS A 41 -2.92 -11.91 2.16
C LYS A 41 -2.83 -11.51 3.64
N LEU A 42 -1.86 -10.67 4.00
CA LEU A 42 -1.67 -10.19 5.38
C LEU A 42 -2.84 -9.32 5.86
N LEU A 43 -3.42 -8.49 4.99
CA LEU A 43 -4.60 -7.69 5.32
C LEU A 43 -5.83 -8.57 5.58
N ASN A 44 -6.01 -9.65 4.81
CA ASN A 44 -7.08 -10.61 5.05
C ASN A 44 -6.90 -11.35 6.37
N GLU A 45 -5.67 -11.78 6.68
CA GLU A 45 -5.34 -12.37 7.99
C GLU A 45 -5.66 -11.41 9.14
N ARG A 46 -5.27 -10.13 9.01
CA ARG A 46 -5.61 -9.09 9.98
C ARG A 46 -7.13 -8.88 10.08
N ALA A 47 -7.86 -8.91 8.97
CA ALA A 47 -9.31 -8.74 8.95
C ALA A 47 -10.05 -9.88 9.67
N MET A 48 -9.56 -11.12 9.56
CA MET A 48 -10.11 -12.25 10.32
C MET A 48 -9.96 -12.03 11.83
N VAL A 49 -8.80 -11.58 12.29
CA VAL A 49 -8.58 -11.25 13.71
C VAL A 49 -9.52 -10.12 14.16
N VAL A 50 -9.71 -9.09 13.33
CA VAL A 50 -10.62 -7.98 13.63
C VAL A 50 -12.08 -8.44 13.74
N ARG A 51 -12.51 -9.39 12.90
CA ARG A 51 -13.84 -10.01 13.03
C ARG A 51 -14.00 -10.68 14.39
N ASP A 52 -13.03 -11.49 14.80
CA ASP A 52 -13.08 -12.21 16.08
C ASP A 52 -13.09 -11.22 17.26
N VAL A 53 -12.31 -10.14 17.18
CA VAL A 53 -12.35 -9.04 18.15
C VAL A 53 -13.75 -8.40 18.23
N GLY A 54 -14.41 -8.18 17.10
CA GLY A 54 -15.77 -7.67 17.05
C GLY A 54 -16.78 -8.60 17.74
N ILE A 55 -16.68 -9.92 17.52
CA ILE A 55 -17.52 -10.93 18.19
C ILE A 55 -17.31 -10.88 19.71
N VAL A 56 -16.06 -10.83 20.15
CA VAL A 56 -15.70 -10.72 21.57
C VAL A 56 -16.27 -9.43 22.17
N LYS A 57 -16.03 -8.27 21.56
CA LYS A 57 -16.53 -6.99 22.07
C LYS A 57 -18.05 -6.93 22.12
N LYS A 58 -18.74 -7.47 21.10
CA LYS A 58 -20.19 -7.60 21.09
C LYS A 58 -20.69 -8.39 22.31
N ARG A 59 -20.04 -9.52 22.62
CA ARG A 59 -20.37 -10.34 23.80
C ARG A 59 -20.23 -9.57 25.12
N PHE A 60 -19.28 -8.63 25.20
CA PHE A 60 -18.99 -7.84 26.41
C PHE A 60 -19.62 -6.43 26.40
N GLY A 61 -20.40 -6.06 25.38
CA GLY A 61 -20.97 -4.71 25.26
C GLY A 61 -19.93 -3.59 25.12
N ALA A 62 -18.72 -3.92 24.67
CA ALA A 62 -17.63 -2.95 24.52
C ALA A 62 -17.73 -2.20 23.17
N PRO A 63 -17.27 -0.94 23.09
CA PRO A 63 -17.28 -0.18 21.84
C PRO A 63 -16.24 -0.70 20.84
N ALA A 64 -16.48 -0.51 19.54
CA ALA A 64 -15.51 -0.91 18.51
C ALA A 64 -14.24 -0.04 18.53
N SER A 65 -14.36 1.27 18.83
CA SER A 65 -13.19 2.16 18.87
C SER A 65 -12.44 2.06 20.20
N ALA A 66 -11.11 2.00 20.11
CA ALA A 66 -10.19 2.07 21.24
C ALA A 66 -9.06 3.05 20.90
N PRO A 67 -9.24 4.36 21.13
CA PRO A 67 -8.29 5.39 20.66
C PRO A 67 -6.84 5.17 21.10
N GLY A 68 -6.62 4.74 22.35
CA GLY A 68 -5.27 4.43 22.85
C GLY A 68 -4.59 3.28 22.10
N ARG A 69 -5.36 2.31 21.60
CA ARG A 69 -4.82 1.20 20.80
C ARG A 69 -4.43 1.66 19.40
N GLU A 70 -5.21 2.56 18.80
CA GLU A 70 -4.91 3.13 17.47
C GLU A 70 -3.59 3.91 17.50
N GLU A 71 -3.40 4.76 18.51
CA GLU A 71 -2.17 5.53 18.70
C GLU A 71 -0.95 4.63 18.90
N GLU A 72 -1.07 3.57 19.70
CA GLU A 72 0.00 2.59 19.89
C GLU A 72 0.43 1.92 18.58
N VAL A 73 -0.54 1.54 17.74
CA VAL A 73 -0.27 0.94 16.42
C VAL A 73 0.46 1.94 15.53
N LEU A 74 0.00 3.19 15.46
CA LEU A 74 0.62 4.25 14.65
C LEU A 74 2.04 4.57 15.10
N ARG A 75 2.30 4.59 16.41
CA ARG A 75 3.66 4.77 16.96
C ARG A 75 4.57 3.61 16.56
N ARG A 76 4.07 2.37 16.68
CA ARG A 76 4.85 1.17 16.36
C ARG A 76 5.25 1.13 14.88
N VAL A 77 4.31 1.37 13.96
CA VAL A 77 4.60 1.32 12.51
C VAL A 77 5.54 2.45 12.08
N SER A 78 5.40 3.63 12.68
CA SER A 78 6.32 4.75 12.48
C SER A 78 7.75 4.39 12.90
N SER A 79 7.91 3.73 14.05
CA SER A 79 9.24 3.27 14.52
C SER A 79 9.85 2.13 13.69
N GLN A 80 9.04 1.41 12.93
CA GLN A 80 9.48 0.32 12.06
C GLN A 80 9.77 0.78 10.62
N ALA A 81 9.31 1.97 10.22
CA ALA A 81 9.54 2.51 8.89
C ALA A 81 11.03 2.77 8.65
N ARG A 82 11.51 2.41 7.46
CA ARG A 82 12.89 2.59 7.01
C ARG A 82 12.87 3.07 5.56
N ALA A 83 13.85 3.92 5.20
CA ALA A 83 14.00 4.40 3.84
C ALA A 83 13.98 3.23 2.84
N PRO A 84 13.25 3.33 1.72
CA PRO A 84 12.65 4.55 1.16
C PRO A 84 11.26 4.94 1.72
N LEU A 85 10.62 4.11 2.57
CA LEU A 85 9.32 4.43 3.15
C LEU A 85 9.47 5.30 4.39
N THR A 86 8.95 6.53 4.36
CA THR A 86 9.07 7.44 5.50
C THR A 86 8.15 7.02 6.66
N PRO A 87 8.47 7.38 7.91
CA PRO A 87 7.57 7.17 9.04
C PRO A 87 6.19 7.83 8.86
N ALA A 88 6.14 8.99 8.20
CA ALA A 88 4.90 9.71 7.91
C ALA A 88 4.02 8.96 6.89
N ASP A 89 4.62 8.41 5.84
CA ASP A 89 3.91 7.61 4.84
C ASP A 89 3.39 6.31 5.46
N ALA A 90 4.20 5.64 6.28
CA ALA A 90 3.80 4.44 7.01
C ALA A 90 2.59 4.71 7.91
N GLN A 91 2.56 5.83 8.64
CA GLN A 91 1.40 6.23 9.43
C GLN A 91 0.17 6.51 8.55
N THR A 92 0.36 7.17 7.41
CA THR A 92 -0.75 7.49 6.49
C THR A 92 -1.42 6.22 5.98
N ILE A 93 -0.64 5.24 5.53
CA ILE A 93 -1.14 3.93 5.10
C ILE A 93 -1.89 3.24 6.26
N TYR A 94 -1.29 3.22 7.45
CA TYR A 94 -1.90 2.54 8.60
C TYR A 94 -3.17 3.20 9.11
N LYS A 95 -3.33 4.52 9.00
CA LYS A 95 -4.59 5.21 9.32
C LYS A 95 -5.72 4.70 8.43
N VAL A 96 -5.47 4.53 7.13
CA VAL A 96 -6.47 3.98 6.18
C VAL A 96 -6.80 2.52 6.52
N ILE A 97 -5.78 1.71 6.81
CA ILE A 97 -5.99 0.31 7.23
C ILE A 97 -6.84 0.26 8.50
N LEU A 98 -6.50 1.06 9.52
CA LEU A 98 -7.24 1.12 10.79
C LEU A 98 -8.69 1.55 10.57
N ALA A 99 -8.94 2.59 9.78
CA ALA A 99 -10.29 3.07 9.48
C ALA A 99 -11.14 2.01 8.78
N ALA A 100 -10.59 1.33 7.76
CA ALA A 100 -11.28 0.24 7.08
C ALA A 100 -11.65 -0.90 8.04
N MET A 101 -10.75 -1.21 8.98
CA MET A 101 -10.89 -2.34 9.90
C MET A 101 -11.87 -2.03 11.03
N ALA A 102 -11.85 -0.81 11.57
CA ALA A 102 -12.87 -0.33 12.50
C ALA A 102 -14.26 -0.35 11.85
N SER A 103 -14.36 0.05 10.58
CA SER A 103 -15.62 -0.04 9.81
C SER A 103 -16.10 -1.49 9.65
N MET A 104 -15.20 -2.43 9.38
CA MET A 104 -15.52 -3.86 9.32
C MET A 104 -15.97 -4.40 10.68
N GLU A 105 -15.25 -4.08 11.75
CA GLU A 105 -15.57 -4.49 13.12
C GLU A 105 -16.96 -4.03 13.53
N GLN A 106 -17.29 -2.76 13.26
CA GLN A 106 -18.61 -2.21 13.51
C GLN A 106 -19.71 -3.00 12.79
N ARG A 107 -19.51 -3.37 11.52
CA ARG A 107 -20.48 -4.19 10.79
C ARG A 107 -20.66 -5.56 11.44
N GLU A 108 -19.59 -6.23 11.84
CA GLU A 108 -19.67 -7.54 12.50
C GLU A 108 -20.35 -7.46 13.88
N MET A 109 -20.09 -6.40 14.66
CA MET A 109 -20.77 -6.17 15.94
C MET A 109 -22.28 -5.98 15.77
N HIS A 110 -22.72 -5.30 14.71
CA HIS A 110 -24.14 -5.07 14.42
C HIS A 110 -24.81 -6.21 13.64
N ARG A 111 -24.04 -7.18 13.15
CA ARG A 111 -24.56 -8.31 12.39
C ARG A 111 -25.43 -9.20 13.28
N THR A 112 -26.69 -9.39 12.91
CA THR A 112 -27.56 -10.41 13.52
C THR A 112 -27.04 -11.79 13.11
N PRO A 113 -26.94 -12.77 14.02
CA PRO A 113 -26.68 -14.15 13.63
C PRO A 113 -27.72 -14.57 12.58
N GLY A 114 -27.28 -15.19 11.49
CA GLY A 114 -28.20 -15.78 10.51
C GLY A 114 -29.04 -16.90 11.14
N PRO A 115 -30.17 -17.27 10.53
CA PRO A 115 -30.97 -18.41 10.98
C PRO A 115 -30.17 -19.71 11.00
#